data_AF-A0A7W6MW78-F1
#
_entry.id   AF-A0A7W6MW78-F1
#
_cell.length_a   1.000
_cell.length_b   1.000
_cell.length_c   1.000
_cell.angle_alpha   90.00
_cell.angle_beta   90.00
_cell.angle_gamma   90.00
#
_symmetry.space_group_name_H-M   'P 1'
#
loop_
_entity.id
_entity.type
_entity.pdbx_description
1 polymer ?
#
loop_
_entity_poly.entity_id
_entity_poly.type
_entity_poly.pdbx_seq_one_letter_code
_entity_poly.pdbx_strand_id
1 'polypeptide(L)' 'MRTLKAARIILKSGFSTFNCIVKNISASGAKLTGDNFLELPDEFDLLLDGGKKVHCVVRWRKISEIGVEFA' A
#
# COMPACT_ATOMS: atom_id res chain seq x y z
N MET A 1 15.13 -16.62 3.71
CA MET A 1 15.14 -15.20 3.30
C MET A 1 13.72 -14.66 3.36
N ARG A 2 13.43 -13.63 4.18
CA ARG A 2 12.14 -12.92 4.16
C ARG A 2 12.35 -11.64 3.35
N THR A 3 12.01 -11.65 2.07
CA THR A 3 12.03 -10.44 1.24
C THR A 3 10.86 -9.56 1.65
N LEU A 4 11.13 -8.57 2.49
CA LEU A 4 10.23 -7.45 2.73
C LEU A 4 10.17 -6.68 1.41
N LYS A 5 9.02 -6.72 0.71
CA LYS A 5 8.83 -5.93 -0.50
C LYS A 5 8.52 -4.50 -0.06
N ALA A 6 9.51 -3.62 -0.19
CA ALA A 6 9.26 -2.19 -0.14
C ALA A 6 8.33 -1.84 -1.30
N ALA A 7 7.28 -1.10 -1.04
CA ALA A 7 6.42 -0.53 -2.06
C ALA A 7 6.18 0.95 -1.76
N ARG A 8 5.92 1.69 -2.83
CA ARG A 8 5.57 3.10 -2.74
C ARG A 8 4.09 3.27 -2.98
N ILE A 9 3.39 3.89 -2.03
CA ILE A 9 2.00 4.30 -2.22
C ILE A 9 2.03 5.63 -2.98
N ILE A 10 1.29 5.70 -4.09
CA ILE A 10 1.17 6.88 -4.95
C ILE A 10 -0.26 7.39 -4.82
N LEU A 11 -0.40 8.62 -4.34
CA LEU A 11 -1.69 9.30 -4.24
C LEU A 11 -2.02 10.07 -5.51
N LYS A 12 -3.26 9.89 -6.00
CA LYS A 12 -3.78 10.63 -7.17
C LYS A 12 -3.90 12.14 -6.91
N SER A 13 -3.99 12.58 -5.65
CA SER A 13 -4.17 14.00 -5.29
C SER A 13 -2.90 14.87 -5.30
N GLY A 14 -1.76 14.36 -5.81
CA GLY A 14 -0.64 15.22 -6.23
C GLY A 14 0.60 15.19 -5.33
N PHE A 15 1.46 14.17 -5.54
CA PHE A 15 2.88 14.11 -5.13
C PHE A 15 3.25 13.51 -3.77
N SER A 16 2.32 13.02 -2.95
CA SER A 16 2.72 12.28 -1.75
C SER A 16 3.02 10.82 -2.09
N THR A 17 4.31 10.47 -2.10
CA THR A 17 4.75 9.07 -2.19
C THR A 17 5.17 8.56 -0.81
N PHE A 18 4.45 7.58 -0.27
CA PHE A 18 4.78 6.99 1.02
C PHE A 18 5.53 5.68 0.83
N ASN A 19 6.68 5.55 1.49
CA ASN A 19 7.38 4.28 1.59
C ASN A 19 6.66 3.41 2.61
N CYS A 20 6.18 2.25 2.17
CA CYS A 20 5.51 1.29 3.03
C CYS A 20 6.07 -0.12 2.78
N ILE A 21 5.86 -0.99 3.75
CA ILE A 21 6.27 -2.38 3.65
C ILE A 21 5.04 -3.20 3.32
N VAL A 22 5.07 -3.89 2.18
CA VAL A 22 4.02 -4.85 1.83
C VAL A 22 4.26 -6.14 2.61
N LYS A 23 3.31 -6.46 3.47
CA LYS A 23 3.23 -7.76 4.14
C LYS A 23 2.04 -8.53 3.59
N ASN A 24 2.19 -9.85 3.47
CA ASN A 24 1.07 -10.72 3.13
C ASN A 24 0.32 -10.28 1.84
N ILE A 25 1.03 -10.29 0.72
CA ILE A 25 0.43 -10.06 -0.60
C ILE A 25 -0.29 -11.34 -1.03
N SER A 26 -1.55 -11.19 -1.42
CA SER A 26 -2.46 -12.24 -1.88
C SER A 26 -3.05 -11.85 -3.24
N ALA A 27 -3.73 -12.78 -3.91
CA ALA A 27 -4.35 -12.48 -5.22
C ALA A 27 -5.44 -11.39 -5.13
N SER A 28 -6.17 -11.33 -4.01
CA SER A 28 -7.25 -10.37 -3.80
C SER A 28 -6.82 -9.08 -3.08
N GLY A 29 -5.62 -9.01 -2.51
CA GLY A 29 -5.22 -7.84 -1.71
C GLY A 29 -3.88 -7.98 -1.02
N ALA A 30 -3.52 -6.99 -0.22
CA ALA A 30 -2.29 -7.00 0.56
C ALA A 30 -2.45 -6.25 1.88
N LYS A 31 -1.61 -6.63 2.86
CA LYS A 31 -1.41 -5.83 4.07
C LYS A 31 -0.24 -4.88 3.84
N LEU A 32 -0.39 -3.62 4.22
CA LEU A 32 0.69 -2.65 4.22
C LEU A 32 0.98 -2.27 5.67
N THR A 33 2.25 -2.10 6.00
CA THR A 33 2.70 -1.69 7.33
C THR A 33 3.66 -0.52 7.17
N GLY A 34 3.56 0.45 8.06
CA GLY A 34 4.17 1.77 7.91
C GLY A 34 3.52 2.77 8.84
N ASP A 35 3.96 4.01 8.74
CA ASP A 35 3.45 5.13 9.53
C ASP A 35 2.62 6.05 8.62
N ASN A 36 1.74 6.84 9.24
CA ASN A 36 0.95 7.87 8.57
C ASN A 36 -0.20 7.39 7.64
N PHE A 37 -0.75 6.21 7.90
CA PHE A 37 -1.94 5.70 7.17
C PHE A 37 -3.26 6.43 7.46
N LEU A 38 -3.29 7.25 8.51
CA LEU A 38 -4.47 8.06 8.85
C LEU A 38 -4.73 9.16 7.81
N GLU A 39 -3.68 9.67 7.18
CA GLU A 39 -3.75 10.71 6.15
C GLU A 39 -3.92 10.12 4.74
N LEU A 40 -3.87 8.79 4.60
CA LEU A 40 -4.03 8.11 3.33
C LEU A 40 -5.52 7.97 2.98
N PRO A 41 -5.91 8.25 1.72
CA PRO A 41 -7.25 8.01 1.21
C PRO A 41 -7.55 6.51 1.15
N ASP A 42 -8.82 6.19 0.98
CA ASP A 42 -9.30 4.81 0.82
C ASP A 42 -8.98 4.21 -0.56
N GLU A 43 -8.56 4.98 -1.55
CA GLU A 43 -8.09 4.49 -2.84
C GLU A 43 -6.74 5.09 -3.23
N PHE A 44 -5.79 4.24 -3.65
CA PHE A 44 -4.47 4.69 -4.09
C PHE A 44 -3.79 3.68 -5.00
N ASP A 45 -2.73 4.12 -5.69
CA ASP A 45 -1.95 3.26 -6.57
C ASP A 45 -0.68 2.79 -5.84
N LEU A 46 -0.49 1.49 -5.73
CA LEU A 46 0.70 0.91 -5.12
C LEU A 46 1.75 0.60 -6.19
N LEU A 47 2.87 1.30 -6.15
CA LEU A 47 4.05 1.03 -6.98
C LEU A 47 4.92 -0.04 -6.28
N LEU A 48 4.89 -1.25 -6.80
CA LEU A 48 5.79 -2.32 -6.40
C LEU A 48 7.20 -2.05 -6.96
N ASP A 49 8.23 -2.51 -6.25
CA ASP A 49 9.65 -2.35 -6.61
C ASP A 49 9.98 -2.80 -8.06
N GLY A 50 9.22 -3.76 -8.60
CA GLY A 50 9.33 -4.20 -10.00
C GLY A 50 8.69 -3.26 -11.03
N GLY A 51 8.39 -2.01 -10.69
CA GLY A 51 7.75 -1.02 -11.56
C GLY A 51 6.26 -1.25 -11.82
N LYS A 52 5.66 -2.27 -11.19
CA LYS A 52 4.24 -2.58 -11.36
C LYS A 52 3.40 -1.70 -10.45
N LYS A 53 2.57 -0.85 -11.06
CA LYS A 53 1.52 -0.09 -10.37
C LYS A 53 0.27 -0.96 -10.27
N VAL A 54 -0.29 -1.08 -9.08
CA VAL A 54 -1.53 -1.83 -8.83
C VAL A 54 -2.49 -0.89 -8.12
N HIS A 55 -3.70 -0.76 -8.65
CA HIS A 55 -4.73 0.03 -7.98
C HIS A 55 -5.24 -0.75 -6.76
N CYS A 56 -5.23 -0.10 -5.61
CA CYS A 56 -5.51 -0.71 -4.33
C CYS A 56 -6.55 0.12 -3.58
N VAL A 57 -7.56 -0.56 -3.02
CA VAL A 57 -8.62 0.06 -2.21
C VAL A 57 -8.47 -0.38 -0.76
N VAL A 58 -8.33 0.55 0.16
CA VAL A 58 -8.28 0.33 1.61
C VAL A 58 -9.62 -0.21 2.08
N ARG A 59 -9.61 -1.46 2.56
CA ARG A 59 -10.79 -2.07 3.21
C ARG A 59 -10.81 -1.77 4.70
N TRP A 60 -9.64 -1.67 5.31
CA TRP A 60 -9.50 -1.35 6.72
C TRP A 60 -8.14 -0.71 6.99
N ARG A 61 -8.08 0.19 7.97
CA ARG A 61 -6.84 0.82 8.41
C ARG A 61 -6.72 0.85 9.93
N LYS A 62 -5.49 0.72 10.40
CA LYS A 62 -5.08 0.89 11.80
C LYS A 62 -3.91 1.86 11.85
N ILE A 63 -3.49 2.18 13.08
CA ILE A 63 -2.43 3.15 13.38
C ILE A 63 -1.11 2.80 12.68
N SER A 64 -0.73 1.52 12.61
CA SER A 64 0.56 1.07 12.04
C SER A 64 0.41 0.11 10.85
N GLU A 65 -0.80 -0.31 10.52
CA GLU A 65 -1.06 -1.25 9.43
C GLU A 65 -2.39 -1.00 8.74
N ILE A 66 -2.46 -1.27 7.43
CA ILE A 66 -3.70 -1.21 6.65
C ILE A 66 -3.86 -2.45 5.80
N GLY A 67 -5.11 -2.80 5.52
CA GLY A 67 -5.47 -3.81 4.55
C GLY A 67 -6.03 -3.15 3.30
N VAL A 68 -5.43 -3.48 2.17
CA VAL A 68 -5.92 -3.09 0.85
C VAL A 68 -6.38 -4.31 0.07
N GLU A 69 -7.35 -4.08 -0.80
CA GLU A 69 -7.87 -5.01 -1.77
C GLU A 69 -7.42 -4.56 -3.17
N PHE A 70 -6.99 -5.50 -4.00
CA PHE A 70 -6.57 -5.20 -5.37
C PHE A 70 -7.81 -5.11 -6.26
N ALA A 71 -7.92 -3.99 -6.98
CA ALA A 71 -8.98 -3.73 -7.96
C ALA A 71 -8.50 -3.99 -9.39
#